data_AF-A0A3S0ZPZ8-F1
#
_entry.id   AF-A0A3S0ZPZ8-F1
#
_cell.length_a   1.000
_cell.length_b   1.000
_cell.length_c   1.000
_cell.angle_alpha   90.00
_cell.angle_beta   90.00
_cell.angle_gamma   90.00
#
_symmetry.space_group_name_H-M   'P 1'
#
loop_
_entity.id
_entity.type
_entity.pdbx_description
1 polymer ?
#
loop_
_entity_poly.entity_id
_entity_poly.type
_entity_poly.pdbx_seq_one_letter_code
_entity_poly.pdbx_strand_id
1 'polypeptide(L)'
;MNLCDQPVPKVVDGYARGSVSVYEDLLSSGSSLTASGHGDRAQSVRGDLALLVRELEESKGFLLELPDTLCRAAGHYDQEMDSDTCWNGTTVGRYMYSVPEENMISQVQHNKEVKVTLAFDAEVVNIKEKLEHMRR
;
A
#
# COMPACT_ATOMS: atom_id res chain seq x y z
N MET A 1 7.60 7.70 -18.15
CA MET A 1 7.31 6.60 -19.11
C MET A 1 8.14 5.44 -18.61
N ASN A 2 7.48 4.39 -18.12
CA ASN A 2 7.50 4.02 -16.69
C ASN A 2 8.27 2.73 -16.34
N LEU A 3 8.92 2.65 -15.16
CA LEU A 3 9.72 1.49 -14.66
C LEU A 3 8.97 0.37 -13.94
N CYS A 4 7.64 0.31 -14.03
CA CYS A 4 6.88 -0.70 -13.27
C CYS A 4 5.64 -1.23 -14.00
N ASP A 5 5.64 -1.37 -15.33
CA ASP A 5 4.50 -2.01 -16.02
C ASP A 5 4.77 -3.49 -16.30
N GLN A 6 4.60 -4.33 -15.27
CA GLN A 6 4.15 -5.72 -15.46
C GLN A 6 2.76 -5.86 -14.82
N PRO A 7 1.84 -6.63 -15.45
CA PRO A 7 0.49 -6.81 -14.91
C PRO A 7 0.55 -7.54 -13.57
N VAL A 8 0.06 -6.88 -12.53
CA VAL A 8 -0.16 -7.46 -11.20
C VAL A 8 -1.01 -8.74 -11.36
N PRO A 9 -0.58 -9.90 -10.81
CA PRO A 9 -1.49 -11.03 -10.67
C PRO A 9 -2.67 -10.55 -9.83
N LYS A 10 -3.89 -10.64 -10.36
CA LYS A 10 -5.11 -10.26 -9.62
C LYS A 10 -5.03 -10.91 -8.24
N VAL A 11 -4.88 -10.10 -7.21
CA VAL A 11 -5.03 -10.54 -5.83
C VAL A 11 -6.38 -11.25 -5.79
N VAL A 12 -6.33 -12.56 -5.54
CA VAL A 12 -7.54 -13.34 -5.36
C VAL A 12 -8.15 -12.79 -4.07
N ASP A 13 -9.28 -12.11 -4.19
CA ASP A 13 -10.06 -11.54 -3.08
C ASP A 13 -10.42 -12.63 -2.05
N GLY A 14 -9.47 -12.92 -1.16
CA GLY A 14 -9.60 -13.89 -0.08
C GLY A 14 -9.67 -13.25 1.31
N TYR A 15 -9.50 -11.93 1.42
CA TYR A 15 -9.62 -11.21 2.68
C TYR A 15 -11.00 -10.56 2.79
N ALA A 16 -11.87 -11.26 3.52
CA ALA A 16 -13.06 -10.77 4.22
C ALA A 16 -13.82 -9.62 3.54
N ARG A 17 -14.82 -9.98 2.71
CA ARG A 17 -15.99 -9.13 2.45
C ARG A 17 -16.78 -8.92 3.75
N GLY A 18 -16.32 -8.01 4.59
CA GLY A 18 -17.07 -7.44 5.70
C GLY A 18 -17.68 -6.10 5.28
N SER A 19 -18.85 -6.16 4.63
CA SER A 19 -19.90 -5.13 4.60
C SER A 19 -19.47 -3.65 4.53
N VAL A 20 -19.40 -3.11 3.32
CA VAL A 20 -19.33 -1.65 3.03
C VAL A 20 -20.68 -0.93 3.29
N SER A 21 -21.72 -1.63 3.76
CA SER A 21 -23.10 -1.12 3.82
C SER A 21 -23.44 -0.23 5.03
N VAL A 22 -22.56 -0.03 6.02
CA VAL A 22 -22.97 0.54 7.32
C VAL A 22 -22.71 2.05 7.45
N TYR A 23 -21.89 2.65 6.57
CA TYR A 23 -21.43 4.02 6.77
C TYR A 23 -22.17 5.10 5.96
N GLU A 24 -22.92 4.74 4.91
CA GLU A 24 -23.77 5.71 4.19
C GLU A 24 -24.99 6.15 5.03
N ASP A 25 -25.50 5.29 5.91
CA ASP A 25 -26.68 5.61 6.74
C ASP A 25 -26.38 6.60 7.89
N LEU A 26 -25.10 6.75 8.28
CA LEU A 26 -24.70 7.66 9.35
C LEU A 26 -24.54 9.12 8.88
N LEU A 27 -24.47 9.36 7.57
CA LEU A 27 -24.28 10.69 6.99
C LEU A 27 -25.61 11.37 6.60
N SER A 28 -26.72 10.61 6.51
CA SER A 28 -28.02 11.13 6.04
C SER A 28 -28.99 11.57 7.17
N SER A 29 -28.70 11.20 8.41
CA SER A 29 -29.61 11.40 9.56
C SER A 29 -29.14 12.56 10.45
N GLY A 30 -29.41 13.81 10.05
CA GLY A 30 -28.94 14.97 10.82
C GLY A 30 -29.66 16.29 10.55
N SER A 31 -30.98 16.27 10.35
CA SER A 31 -31.77 17.51 10.28
C SER A 31 -32.48 17.79 11.60
N SER A 32 -32.14 18.95 12.17
CA SER A 32 -32.85 19.68 13.23
C SER A 32 -32.74 19.13 14.66
N LEU A 33 -31.99 19.86 15.49
CA LEU A 33 -32.52 20.49 16.71
C LEU A 33 -31.43 21.39 17.33
N THR A 34 -31.86 22.56 17.77
CA THR A 34 -31.09 23.70 18.29
C THR A 34 -30.31 23.37 19.57
N ALA A 35 -28.98 23.54 19.55
CA ALA A 35 -28.17 23.73 20.77
C ALA A 35 -26.90 24.54 20.45
N SER A 36 -26.98 25.84 20.70
CA SER A 36 -25.88 26.80 20.60
C SER A 36 -24.74 26.42 21.56
N GLY A 37 -23.55 26.14 21.03
CA GLY A 37 -22.30 26.00 21.80
C GLY A 37 -21.73 24.58 22.01
N HIS A 38 -22.39 23.52 21.56
CA HIS A 38 -21.83 22.14 21.55
C HIS A 38 -21.78 21.49 20.15
N GLY A 39 -22.39 22.13 19.15
CA GLY A 39 -22.41 21.65 17.76
C GLY A 39 -21.03 21.68 17.10
N ASP A 40 -20.24 22.72 17.34
CA ASP A 40 -18.95 22.92 16.66
C ASP A 40 -17.91 21.85 17.01
N ARG A 41 -17.86 21.41 18.29
CA ARG A 41 -16.91 20.38 18.73
C ARG A 41 -17.32 18.98 18.25
N ALA A 42 -18.62 18.69 18.22
CA ALA A 42 -19.12 17.41 17.72
C ALA A 42 -18.99 17.30 16.18
N GLN A 43 -19.19 18.40 15.45
CA GLN A 43 -18.91 18.48 14.01
C GLN A 43 -17.41 18.41 13.72
N SER A 44 -16.56 19.03 14.54
CA SER A 44 -15.09 18.91 14.45
C SER A 44 -14.64 17.45 14.61
N VAL A 45 -15.07 16.75 15.65
CA VAL A 45 -14.68 15.34 15.89
C VAL A 45 -15.13 14.42 14.76
N ARG A 46 -16.33 14.64 14.19
CA ARG A 46 -16.80 13.88 13.01
C ARG A 46 -15.94 14.17 11.77
N GLY A 47 -15.56 15.43 11.57
CA GLY A 47 -14.64 15.82 10.49
C GLY A 47 -13.26 15.16 10.66
N ASP A 48 -12.69 15.21 11.86
CA ASP A 48 -11.40 14.62 12.19
C ASP A 48 -11.42 13.09 12.00
N LEU A 49 -12.51 12.43 12.39
CA LEU A 49 -12.70 10.99 12.17
C LEU A 49 -12.76 10.65 10.68
N ALA A 50 -13.49 11.42 9.89
CA ALA A 50 -13.60 11.20 8.44
C ALA A 50 -12.24 11.37 7.75
N LEU A 51 -11.47 12.39 8.13
CA LEU A 51 -10.11 12.58 7.65
C LEU A 51 -9.21 11.40 8.05
N LEU A 52 -9.23 11.01 9.33
CA LEU A 52 -8.43 9.88 9.82
C LEU A 52 -8.74 8.59 9.06
N VAL A 53 -10.01 8.26 8.85
CA VAL A 53 -10.40 7.07 8.09
C VAL A 53 -9.86 7.12 6.67
N ARG A 54 -10.01 8.26 5.98
CA ARG A 54 -9.49 8.43 4.62
C ARG A 54 -7.98 8.22 4.55
N GLU A 55 -7.21 8.86 5.43
CA GLU A 55 -5.75 8.73 5.46
C GLU A 55 -5.32 7.28 5.77
N LEU A 56 -6.04 6.58 6.65
CA LEU A 56 -5.79 5.17 6.94
C LEU A 56 -6.11 4.27 5.75
N GLU A 57 -7.14 4.60 4.96
CA GLU A 57 -7.48 3.88 3.73
C GLU A 57 -6.43 4.10 2.65
N GLU A 58 -5.96 5.32 2.46
CA GLU A 58 -4.88 5.67 1.53
C GLU A 58 -3.54 5.03 1.95
N SER A 59 -3.32 4.80 3.25
CA SER A 59 -2.12 4.13 3.76
C SER A 59 -2.12 2.60 3.60
N LYS A 60 -3.25 2.00 3.18
CA LYS A 60 -3.31 0.54 2.98
C LYS A 60 -2.35 0.14 1.86
N GLY A 61 -1.57 -0.91 2.12
CA GLY A 61 -0.61 -1.40 1.13
C GLY A 61 0.68 -0.56 1.02
N PHE A 62 0.87 0.48 1.84
CA PHE A 62 2.06 1.33 1.80
C PHE A 62 3.40 0.57 1.70
N LEU A 63 3.59 -0.49 2.51
CA LEU A 63 4.82 -1.30 2.49
C LEU A 63 4.95 -2.18 1.24
N LEU A 64 3.84 -2.54 0.61
CA LEU A 64 3.78 -3.34 -0.62
C LEU A 64 4.06 -2.48 -1.85
N GLU A 65 3.54 -1.25 -1.87
CA GLU A 65 3.69 -0.30 -2.97
C GLU A 65 4.98 0.52 -2.89
N LEU A 66 5.77 0.37 -1.82
CA LEU A 66 7.02 1.10 -1.62
C LEU A 66 8.01 0.94 -2.80
N PRO A 67 8.28 -0.27 -3.32
CA PRO A 67 9.20 -0.44 -4.45
C PRO A 67 8.70 0.29 -5.70
N ASP A 68 7.42 0.15 -6.02
CA ASP A 68 6.78 0.80 -7.16
C ASP A 68 6.83 2.33 -7.05
N THR A 69 6.54 2.86 -5.86
CA THR A 69 6.56 4.30 -5.61
C THR A 69 7.96 4.87 -5.76
N LEU A 70 8.99 4.16 -5.28
CA LEU A 70 10.38 4.57 -5.43
C LEU A 70 10.84 4.52 -6.88
N CYS A 71 10.42 3.51 -7.64
CA CYS A 71 10.77 3.35 -9.05
C CYS A 71 10.06 4.39 -9.95
N ARG A 72 8.81 4.77 -9.62
CA ARG A 72 8.07 5.82 -10.36
C ARG A 72 8.47 7.23 -9.95
N ALA A 73 9.22 7.41 -8.87
CA ALA A 73 9.68 8.72 -8.44
C ALA A 73 10.60 9.35 -9.50
N ALA A 74 10.25 10.56 -9.95
CA ALA A 74 10.92 11.23 -11.04
C ALA A 74 12.42 11.46 -10.75
N GLY A 75 13.29 11.13 -11.71
CA GLY A 75 14.68 11.60 -11.74
C GLY A 75 15.76 10.53 -11.90
N HIS A 76 15.52 9.27 -11.51
CA HIS A 76 16.58 8.25 -11.50
C HIS A 76 16.17 6.86 -11.98
N TYR A 77 14.91 6.47 -11.75
CA TYR A 77 14.48 5.09 -11.90
C TYR A 77 13.27 4.95 -12.81
N ASP A 78 12.87 5.95 -13.62
CA ASP A 78 11.70 5.85 -14.49
C ASP A 78 12.10 5.44 -15.93
N GLN A 79 12.23 4.13 -16.22
CA GLN A 79 12.54 3.58 -17.56
C GLN A 79 11.58 2.45 -17.93
N GLU A 80 11.13 2.35 -19.17
CA GLU A 80 10.25 1.25 -19.60
C GLU A 80 10.98 -0.10 -19.68
N MET A 81 10.77 -1.01 -18.74
CA MET A 81 11.56 -2.27 -18.61
C MET A 81 11.40 -3.23 -19.80
N ASP A 82 10.26 -3.16 -20.49
CA ASP A 82 9.98 -3.93 -21.70
C ASP A 82 10.57 -3.28 -22.98
N SER A 83 11.13 -2.08 -22.85
CA SER A 83 11.77 -1.37 -23.96
C SER A 83 13.16 -1.91 -24.27
N ASP A 84 13.49 -1.93 -25.56
CA ASP A 84 14.85 -2.22 -26.05
C ASP A 84 15.86 -1.11 -25.71
N THR A 85 15.41 -0.01 -25.10
CA THR A 85 16.25 1.14 -24.72
C THR A 85 16.45 1.29 -23.20
N CYS A 86 15.96 0.35 -22.39
CA CYS A 86 16.17 0.36 -20.93
C CYS A 86 17.57 -0.13 -20.55
N TRP A 87 18.14 0.30 -19.43
CA TRP A 87 19.32 -0.35 -18.86
C TRP A 87 18.89 -1.57 -18.03
N ASN A 88 19.32 -2.77 -18.42
CA ASN A 88 18.91 -4.03 -17.75
C ASN A 88 19.92 -4.56 -16.71
N GLY A 89 20.93 -3.75 -16.35
CA GLY A 89 22.02 -4.16 -15.45
C GLY A 89 23.29 -4.64 -16.16
N THR A 90 23.21 -5.03 -17.44
CA THR A 90 24.38 -5.44 -18.23
C THR A 90 24.54 -4.64 -19.52
N THR A 91 23.44 -4.42 -20.24
CA THR A 91 23.41 -3.67 -21.49
C THR A 91 22.18 -2.78 -21.57
N VAL A 92 22.15 -1.91 -22.58
CA VAL A 92 20.89 -1.30 -23.01
C VAL A 92 20.09 -2.35 -23.78
N GLY A 93 18.85 -2.60 -23.36
CA GLY A 93 17.97 -3.64 -23.86
C GLY A 93 16.88 -4.01 -22.85
N ARG A 94 15.95 -4.85 -23.28
CA ARG A 94 14.86 -5.35 -22.44
C ARG A 94 15.36 -6.08 -21.19
N TYR A 95 14.65 -5.90 -20.07
CA TYR A 95 14.82 -6.71 -18.87
C TYR A 95 14.12 -8.07 -19.02
N MET A 96 14.81 -9.17 -18.73
CA MET A 96 14.33 -10.52 -19.08
C MET A 96 13.70 -11.30 -17.91
N TYR A 97 13.87 -10.84 -16.67
CA TYR A 97 13.37 -11.57 -15.51
C TYR A 97 12.02 -11.02 -15.06
N SER A 98 11.17 -11.90 -14.53
CA SER A 98 9.93 -11.49 -13.87
C SER A 98 10.23 -10.92 -12.49
N VAL A 99 9.49 -9.89 -12.09
CA VAL A 99 9.55 -9.38 -10.72
C VAL A 99 9.02 -10.44 -9.75
N PRO A 100 9.80 -10.89 -8.74
CA PRO A 100 9.29 -11.82 -7.73
C PRO A 100 8.21 -11.16 -6.87
N GLU A 101 7.26 -11.96 -6.38
CA GLU A 101 6.28 -11.52 -5.38
C GLU A 101 6.96 -10.88 -4.14
N GLU A 102 6.25 -9.96 -3.49
CA GLU A 102 6.71 -9.17 -2.34
C GLU A 102 7.12 -9.98 -1.11
N ASN A 103 6.72 -11.24 -1.02
CA ASN A 103 6.94 -12.05 0.17
C ASN A 103 8.39 -12.55 0.25
N MET A 104 8.91 -12.61 1.49
CA MET A 104 10.31 -12.97 1.76
C MET A 104 10.72 -14.32 1.11
N ILE A 105 9.81 -15.29 1.06
CA ILE A 105 10.09 -16.61 0.49
C ILE A 105 10.33 -16.50 -1.01
N SER A 106 9.47 -15.78 -1.73
CA SER A 106 9.62 -15.53 -3.16
C SER A 106 10.90 -14.75 -3.47
N GLN A 107 11.22 -13.75 -2.65
CA GLN A 107 12.48 -13.00 -2.80
C GLN A 107 13.72 -13.90 -2.64
N VAL A 108 13.73 -14.81 -1.67
CA VAL A 108 14.83 -15.75 -1.46
C VAL A 108 14.97 -16.75 -2.62
N GLN A 109 13.85 -17.19 -3.21
CA GLN A 109 13.85 -18.25 -4.23
C GLN A 109 14.04 -17.72 -5.66
N HIS A 110 13.47 -16.56 -5.97
CA HIS A 110 13.27 -16.11 -7.34
C HIS A 110 13.97 -14.79 -7.69
N ASN A 111 14.43 -13.99 -6.71
CA ASN A 111 15.13 -12.74 -7.00
C ASN A 111 16.49 -13.01 -7.67
N LYS A 112 16.66 -12.47 -8.89
CA LYS A 112 17.87 -12.63 -9.70
C LYS A 112 18.91 -11.54 -9.47
N GLU A 113 18.48 -10.41 -8.91
CA GLU A 113 19.32 -9.23 -8.72
C GLU A 113 20.00 -9.22 -7.35
N VAL A 114 19.31 -9.71 -6.32
CA VAL A 114 19.78 -9.66 -4.93
C VAL A 114 19.64 -11.02 -4.27
N LYS A 115 20.71 -11.46 -3.60
CA LYS A 115 20.67 -12.63 -2.71
C LYS A 115 20.05 -12.24 -1.38
N VAL A 116 18.82 -12.68 -1.15
CA VAL A 116 18.11 -12.48 0.11
C VAL A 116 18.30 -13.70 1.02
N THR A 117 18.41 -13.47 2.33
CA THR A 117 18.46 -14.54 3.34
C THR A 117 17.19 -14.51 4.19
N LEU A 118 16.82 -15.65 4.77
CA LEU A 118 15.70 -15.75 5.73
C LEU A 118 16.09 -15.25 7.12
N ALA A 119 16.85 -14.16 7.19
CA ALA A 119 17.15 -13.48 8.43
C ALA A 119 16.12 -12.35 8.63
N PHE A 120 15.37 -12.42 9.72
CA PHE A 120 14.39 -11.39 10.05
C PHE A 120 15.03 -10.27 10.86
N ASP A 121 14.67 -9.05 10.52
CA ASP A 121 14.99 -7.88 11.32
C ASP A 121 14.17 -7.89 12.62
N ALA A 122 14.85 -7.79 13.76
CA ALA A 122 14.21 -7.88 15.08
C ALA A 122 13.24 -6.70 15.34
N GLU A 123 13.52 -5.51 14.80
CA GLU A 123 12.65 -4.36 14.94
C GLU A 123 11.37 -4.54 14.13
N VAL A 124 11.47 -5.05 12.89
CA VAL A 124 10.31 -5.34 12.04
C VAL A 124 9.40 -6.39 12.68
N VAL A 125 9.97 -7.44 13.28
CA VAL A 125 9.20 -8.47 14.01
C VAL A 125 8.48 -7.85 15.21
N ASN A 126 9.16 -7.02 16.00
CA ASN A 126 8.55 -6.33 17.14
C ASN A 126 7.42 -5.37 16.71
N ILE A 127 7.59 -4.66 15.60
CA ILE A 127 6.54 -3.80 15.04
C ILE A 127 5.32 -4.65 14.65
N LYS A 128 5.52 -5.78 13.96
CA LYS A 128 4.45 -6.70 13.60
C LYS A 128 3.69 -7.19 14.83
N GLU A 129 4.39 -7.64 15.87
CA GLU A 129 3.76 -8.13 17.11
C GLU A 129 2.91 -7.06 17.79
N LYS A 130 3.40 -5.81 17.83
CA LYS A 130 2.63 -4.67 18.36
C LYS A 130 1.38 -4.38 17.53
N LEU A 131 1.50 -4.41 16.20
CA LEU A 131 0.36 -4.20 15.30
C LEU A 131 -0.68 -5.33 15.45
N GLU A 132 -0.24 -6.58 15.57
CA GLU A 132 -1.13 -7.71 15.83
C GLU A 132 -1.82 -7.62 17.19
N HIS A 133 -1.15 -7.07 18.20
CA HIS A 133 -1.74 -6.81 19.51
C HIS A 133 -2.81 -5.73 19.44
N MET A 134 -2.53 -4.59 18.79
CA MET A 134 -3.50 -3.48 18.65
C MET A 134 -4.73 -3.84 17.82
N ARG A 135 -4.62 -4.84 16.93
CA ARG A 135 -5.76 -5.33 16.13
C ARG A 135 -6.76 -6.15 16.96
N ARG A 136 -6.34 -6.75 18.07
CA ARG A 136 -7.19 -7.58 18.94
C ARG A 136 -8.05 -6.71 19.84
#